data_AF-A0A358M4S6-F1
#
_entry.id   AF-A0A358M4S6-F1
#
_cell.length_a   1.000
_cell.length_b   1.000
_cell.length_c   1.000
_cell.angle_alpha   90.00
_cell.angle_beta   90.00
_cell.angle_gamma   90.00
#
_symmetry.space_group_name_H-M   'P 1'
#
loop_
_entity.id
_entity.type
_entity.pdbx_description
1 polymer ?
#
loop_
_entity_poly.entity_id
_entity_poly.type
_entity_poly.pdbx_seq_one_letter_code
_entity_poly.pdbx_strand_id
1 'polypeptide(L)'
;MRKIRTFYYILRQGVANSFKNWHMLFSSVFVIFVSLYIMGCLTLASTNLQRILGEIGERQKEVQLDCSNEISDEASLSIADIIVNDSRVETVERISKEENLQNAIEMFGADSALFEYSNADYMYVSFRVKLRSADNVEAFAEDMKKVSGIEDVIDNLSVYEYFSSLSTWVRIGSVAALIVLGFLSIMLSANTIRLTVFARKKELQIMKNIGASRVYMRGPFVVEGVIIGLLSSLLSYFAVKGTYVYLYNYVSRSSSSLRNILNLSEFGQFSGTVLLCFLAAGILVGVLSSGLAIGKYVKV
;
A
#
# COMPACT_ATOMS: atom_id res chain seq x y z
N MET A 1 9.30 -38.38 -27.13
CA MET A 1 8.16 -39.05 -26.44
C MET A 1 8.43 -39.41 -24.97
N ARG A 2 9.58 -40.00 -24.61
CA ARG A 2 9.89 -40.43 -23.21
C ARG A 2 9.86 -39.28 -22.17
N LYS A 3 10.45 -38.12 -22.48
CA LYS A 3 10.47 -36.93 -21.60
C LYS A 3 9.07 -36.36 -21.30
N ILE A 4 8.16 -36.38 -22.27
CA ILE A 4 6.77 -35.90 -22.12
C ILE A 4 5.97 -36.82 -21.19
N ARG A 5 6.11 -38.15 -21.34
CA ARG A 5 5.46 -39.12 -20.44
C ARG A 5 5.97 -38.99 -19.00
N THR A 6 7.28 -38.76 -18.83
CA THR A 6 7.88 -38.50 -17.51
C THR A 6 7.35 -37.23 -16.87
N PHE A 7 7.24 -36.13 -17.64
CA PHE A 7 6.68 -34.87 -17.16
C PHE A 7 5.21 -35.02 -16.73
N TYR A 8 4.37 -35.64 -17.58
CA TYR A 8 2.96 -35.85 -17.26
C TYR A 8 2.78 -36.75 -16.03
N TYR A 9 3.62 -37.78 -15.87
CA TYR A 9 3.62 -38.61 -14.68
C TYR A 9 3.95 -37.80 -13.42
N ILE A 10 5.02 -37.01 -13.45
CA ILE A 10 5.42 -36.15 -12.32
C ILE A 10 4.31 -35.17 -11.95
N LEU A 11 3.66 -34.57 -12.95
CA LEU A 11 2.58 -33.61 -12.75
C LEU A 11 1.34 -34.28 -12.16
N ARG A 12 0.88 -35.38 -12.77
CA ARG A 12 -0.28 -36.15 -12.29
C ARG A 12 -0.06 -36.70 -10.89
N GLN A 13 1.14 -37.22 -10.60
CA GLN A 13 1.46 -37.77 -9.29
C GLN A 13 1.59 -36.65 -8.23
N GLY A 14 2.20 -35.52 -8.58
CA GLY A 14 2.27 -34.35 -7.69
C GLY A 14 0.89 -33.82 -7.33
N VAL A 15 -0.01 -33.65 -8.31
CA VAL A 15 -1.41 -33.26 -8.09
C VAL A 15 -2.13 -34.30 -7.23
N ALA A 16 -2.13 -35.58 -7.62
CA ALA A 16 -2.84 -36.62 -6.88
C ALA A 16 -2.37 -36.72 -5.42
N ASN A 17 -1.06 -36.59 -5.17
CA ASN A 17 -0.50 -36.60 -3.82
C ASN A 17 -0.92 -35.38 -2.99
N SER A 18 -0.92 -34.20 -3.62
CA SER A 18 -1.33 -32.94 -2.98
C SER A 18 -2.74 -33.06 -2.40
N PHE A 19 -3.67 -33.62 -3.16
CA PHE A 19 -5.07 -33.77 -2.72
C PHE A 19 -5.29 -34.99 -1.81
N LYS A 20 -4.47 -36.04 -1.89
CA LYS A 20 -4.58 -37.20 -1.00
C LYS A 20 -4.30 -36.84 0.47
N ASN A 21 -3.41 -35.87 0.70
CA ASN A 21 -3.07 -35.35 2.03
C ASN A 21 -3.64 -33.94 2.24
N TRP A 22 -4.93 -33.77 2.00
CA TRP A 22 -5.61 -32.47 1.99
C TRP A 22 -5.35 -31.59 3.23
N HIS A 23 -5.26 -32.17 4.43
CA HIS A 23 -4.99 -31.39 5.65
C HIS A 23 -3.59 -30.72 5.65
N MET A 24 -2.57 -31.43 5.19
CA MET A 24 -1.20 -30.90 5.10
C MET A 24 -1.08 -29.84 4.00
N LEU A 25 -1.79 -30.05 2.88
CA LEU A 25 -1.91 -29.07 1.81
C LEU A 25 -2.59 -27.80 2.32
N PHE A 26 -3.76 -27.93 2.97
CA PHE A 26 -4.51 -26.80 3.47
C PHE A 26 -3.71 -25.96 4.48
N SER A 27 -3.03 -26.59 5.43
CA SER A 27 -2.17 -25.89 6.39
C SER A 27 -1.05 -25.10 5.70
N SER A 28 -0.37 -25.72 4.72
CA SER A 28 0.71 -25.05 3.99
C SER A 28 0.18 -23.90 3.12
N VAL A 29 -0.97 -24.11 2.48
CA VAL A 29 -1.64 -23.08 1.68
C VAL A 29 -1.99 -21.89 2.57
N PHE A 30 -2.53 -22.13 3.76
CA PHE A 30 -2.94 -21.10 4.70
C PHE A 30 -1.75 -20.27 5.23
N VAL A 31 -0.62 -20.91 5.55
CA VAL A 31 0.58 -20.20 6.01
C VAL A 31 1.12 -19.25 4.95
N ILE A 32 1.31 -19.73 3.72
CA ILE A 32 1.77 -18.87 2.61
C ILE A 32 0.70 -17.81 2.29
N PHE A 33 -0.58 -18.17 2.38
CA PHE A 33 -1.69 -17.24 2.17
C PHE A 33 -1.62 -16.04 3.13
N VAL A 34 -1.47 -16.28 4.43
CA VAL A 34 -1.40 -15.21 5.45
C VAL A 34 -0.19 -14.31 5.20
N SER A 35 0.96 -14.91 4.90
CA SER A 35 2.19 -14.18 4.58
C SER A 35 2.03 -13.25 3.37
N LEU A 36 1.54 -13.79 2.24
CA LEU A 36 1.31 -13.00 1.03
C LEU A 36 0.18 -11.98 1.20
N TYR A 37 -0.85 -12.29 1.99
CA TYR A 37 -1.94 -11.36 2.29
C TYR A 37 -1.43 -10.14 3.08
N ILE A 38 -0.69 -10.36 4.16
CA ILE A 38 -0.11 -9.28 4.97
C ILE A 38 0.85 -8.43 4.10
N MET A 39 1.72 -9.09 3.33
CA MET A 39 2.65 -8.38 2.43
C MET A 39 1.91 -7.56 1.37
N GLY A 40 0.82 -8.09 0.83
CA GLY A 40 -0.08 -7.40 -0.11
C GLY A 40 -0.70 -6.14 0.50
N CYS A 41 -1.28 -6.26 1.68
CA CYS A 41 -1.87 -5.14 2.42
C CYS A 41 -0.82 -4.05 2.71
N LEU A 42 0.37 -4.42 3.19
CA LEU A 42 1.45 -3.47 3.48
C LEU A 42 1.94 -2.75 2.21
N THR A 43 2.09 -3.47 1.11
CA THR A 43 2.53 -2.88 -0.18
C THR A 43 1.49 -1.90 -0.71
N LEU A 44 0.19 -2.25 -0.64
CA LEU A 44 -0.89 -1.35 -1.04
C LEU A 44 -0.96 -0.13 -0.12
N ALA A 45 -0.86 -0.32 1.20
CA ALA A 45 -0.81 0.79 2.15
C ALA A 45 0.35 1.74 1.83
N SER A 46 1.56 1.20 1.62
CA SER A 46 2.74 1.99 1.25
C SER A 46 2.55 2.76 -0.06
N THR A 47 1.95 2.13 -1.07
CA THR A 47 1.72 2.76 -2.38
C THR A 47 0.69 3.90 -2.30
N ASN A 48 -0.41 3.71 -1.56
CA ASN A 48 -1.41 4.77 -1.38
C ASN A 48 -0.85 5.92 -0.51
N LEU A 49 -0.08 5.59 0.54
CA LEU A 49 0.55 6.60 1.39
C LEU A 49 1.57 7.47 0.62
N GLN A 50 2.32 6.88 -0.32
CA GLN A 50 3.20 7.64 -1.22
C GLN A 50 2.44 8.57 -2.16
N ARG A 51 1.24 8.19 -2.60
CA ARG A 51 0.40 9.09 -3.43
C ARG A 51 -0.14 10.26 -2.63
N ILE A 52 -0.67 9.99 -1.43
CA ILE A 52 -1.10 11.03 -0.50
C ILE A 52 0.05 11.99 -0.23
N LEU A 53 1.26 11.48 -0.03
CA LEU A 53 2.45 12.30 0.13
C LEU A 53 2.86 13.09 -1.10
N GLY A 54 2.66 12.56 -2.31
CA GLY A 54 2.90 13.30 -3.53
C GLY A 54 1.97 14.51 -3.63
N GLU A 55 0.68 14.31 -3.33
CA GLU A 55 -0.33 15.38 -3.37
C GLU A 55 -0.10 16.44 -2.28
N ILE A 56 0.19 16.01 -1.04
CA ILE A 56 0.54 16.94 0.05
C ILE A 56 1.90 17.59 -0.21
N GLY A 57 2.84 16.87 -0.80
CA GLY A 57 4.17 17.36 -1.15
C GLY A 57 4.15 18.52 -2.13
N GLU A 58 3.21 18.56 -3.09
CA GLU A 58 3.03 19.73 -3.96
C GLU A 58 2.57 20.96 -3.16
N ARG A 59 1.73 20.74 -2.13
CA ARG A 59 1.20 21.78 -1.23
C ARG A 59 2.13 22.10 -0.05
N GLN A 60 3.24 21.40 0.12
CA GLN A 60 4.15 21.59 1.25
C GLN A 60 4.76 23.01 1.29
N LYS A 61 4.77 23.70 0.15
CA LYS A 61 5.27 25.08 0.01
C LYS A 61 4.17 26.13 0.14
N GLU A 62 2.92 25.71 0.33
CA GLU A 62 1.77 26.60 0.43
C GLU A 62 1.50 26.93 1.90
N VAL A 63 1.36 28.22 2.17
CA VAL A 63 0.94 28.77 3.47
C VAL A 63 -0.33 29.57 3.22
N GLN A 64 -1.36 29.31 4.01
CA GLN A 64 -2.58 30.08 4.02
C GLN A 64 -2.54 31.09 5.19
N LEU A 65 -2.81 32.35 4.87
CA LEU A 65 -2.86 33.46 5.83
C LEU A 65 -4.30 33.95 5.91
N ASP A 66 -4.96 33.74 7.04
CA ASP A 66 -6.34 34.18 7.25
C ASP A 66 -6.33 35.53 7.96
N CYS A 67 -6.94 36.53 7.32
CA CYS A 67 -7.06 37.87 7.89
C CYS A 67 -8.20 37.93 8.90
N SER A 68 -8.18 38.95 9.76
CA SER A 68 -9.31 39.20 10.64
C SER A 68 -10.59 39.53 9.87
N ASN A 69 -11.74 39.06 10.37
CA ASN A 69 -13.04 39.28 9.74
C ASN A 69 -13.41 40.77 9.55
N GLU A 70 -12.85 41.66 10.37
CA GLU A 70 -13.14 43.10 10.35
C GLU A 70 -12.15 43.93 9.51
N ILE A 71 -11.24 43.29 8.78
CA ILE A 71 -10.23 44.00 7.99
C ILE A 71 -10.85 44.83 6.87
N SER A 72 -10.41 46.07 6.70
CA SER A 72 -10.81 46.90 5.56
C SER A 72 -10.13 46.42 4.27
N ASP A 73 -10.74 46.68 3.12
CA ASP A 73 -10.14 46.32 1.82
C ASP A 73 -8.76 46.96 1.63
N GLU A 74 -8.58 48.23 2.04
CA GLU A 74 -7.29 48.92 1.99
C GLU A 74 -6.23 48.25 2.87
N ALA A 75 -6.60 47.82 4.08
CA ALA A 75 -5.70 47.10 4.97
C ALA A 75 -5.34 45.71 4.40
N SER A 76 -6.29 45.03 3.76
CA SER A 76 -6.03 43.74 3.10
C SER A 76 -5.06 43.88 1.92
N LEU A 77 -5.18 44.95 1.12
CA LEU A 77 -4.25 45.24 0.03
C LEU A 77 -2.85 45.59 0.55
N SER A 78 -2.77 46.27 1.69
CA SER A 78 -1.49 46.56 2.36
C SER A 78 -0.77 45.27 2.77
N ILE A 79 -1.52 44.28 3.27
CA ILE A 79 -0.97 42.95 3.60
C ILE A 79 -0.52 42.23 2.32
N ALA A 80 -1.30 42.30 1.25
CA ALA A 80 -0.92 41.72 -0.04
C ALA A 80 0.43 42.27 -0.54
N ASP A 81 0.65 43.58 -0.43
CA ASP A 81 1.91 44.22 -0.81
C ASP A 81 3.09 43.75 0.06
N ILE A 82 2.88 43.52 1.37
CA ILE A 82 3.91 42.96 2.25
C ILE A 82 4.30 41.56 1.79
N ILE A 83 3.32 40.71 1.47
CA ILE A 83 3.54 39.32 1.05
C ILE A 83 4.26 39.28 -0.31
N VAL A 84 3.80 40.07 -1.29
CA VAL A 84 4.36 40.07 -2.66
C VAL A 84 5.82 40.55 -2.68
N ASN A 85 6.19 41.46 -1.78
CA ASN A 85 7.57 41.97 -1.68
C ASN A 85 8.53 41.05 -0.92
N ASP A 86 8.05 39.95 -0.32
CA ASP A 86 8.92 38.98 0.36
C ASP A 86 9.66 38.10 -0.67
N SER A 87 11.00 38.12 -0.61
CA SER A 87 11.87 37.35 -1.52
C SER A 87 11.61 35.83 -1.51
N ARG A 88 11.03 35.28 -0.45
CA ARG A 88 10.70 33.86 -0.29
C ARG A 88 9.49 33.45 -1.11
N VAL A 89 8.64 34.41 -1.49
CA VAL A 89 7.35 34.19 -2.15
C VAL A 89 7.54 33.97 -3.65
N GLU A 90 6.82 32.99 -4.18
CA GLU A 90 6.75 32.66 -5.60
C GLU A 90 5.45 33.21 -6.22
N THR A 91 4.31 32.93 -5.59
CA THR A 91 3.00 33.39 -6.04
C THR A 91 2.10 33.68 -4.84
N VAL A 92 1.16 34.61 -5.02
CA VAL A 92 0.16 35.01 -4.03
C VAL A 92 -1.20 35.02 -4.70
N GLU A 93 -2.16 34.34 -4.11
CA GLU A 93 -3.56 34.33 -4.51
C GLU A 93 -4.40 34.89 -3.35
N ARG A 94 -5.14 35.97 -3.62
CA ARG A 94 -6.10 36.54 -2.66
C ARG A 94 -7.44 35.84 -2.85
N ILE A 95 -7.97 35.30 -1.78
CA ILE A 95 -9.28 34.62 -1.73
C ILE A 95 -10.25 35.56 -1.02
N SER A 96 -11.35 35.90 -1.69
CA SER A 96 -12.35 36.82 -1.13
C SER A 96 -13.20 36.15 -0.04
N LYS A 97 -13.98 36.94 0.70
CA LYS A 97 -14.94 36.42 1.69
C LYS A 97 -15.99 35.52 1.03
N GLU A 98 -16.48 35.91 -0.14
CA GLU A 98 -17.44 35.15 -0.94
C GLU A 98 -16.84 33.84 -1.44
N GLU A 99 -15.59 33.87 -1.90
CA GLU A 99 -14.89 32.67 -2.35
C GLU A 99 -14.61 31.71 -1.19
N ASN A 100 -14.20 32.23 -0.02
CA ASN A 100 -14.07 31.43 1.19
C ASN A 100 -15.41 30.83 1.64
N LEU A 101 -16.53 31.56 1.52
CA LEU A 101 -17.86 31.02 1.80
C LEU A 101 -18.20 29.88 0.83
N GLN A 102 -17.92 30.05 -0.45
CA GLN A 102 -18.15 29.04 -1.46
C GLN A 102 -17.28 27.79 -1.22
N ASN A 103 -15.99 27.98 -0.91
CA ASN A 103 -15.08 26.88 -0.56
C ASN A 103 -15.59 26.11 0.67
N ALA A 104 -16.10 26.80 1.68
CA ALA A 104 -16.72 26.16 2.84
C ALA A 104 -17.97 25.34 2.44
N ILE A 105 -18.88 25.92 1.65
CA ILE A 105 -20.08 25.23 1.15
C ILE A 105 -19.71 23.96 0.38
N GLU A 106 -18.72 24.04 -0.52
CA GLU A 106 -18.23 22.91 -1.31
C GLU A 106 -17.60 21.81 -0.44
N MET A 107 -16.89 22.19 0.63
CA MET A 107 -16.31 21.23 1.59
C MET A 107 -17.39 20.39 2.31
N PHE A 108 -18.55 20.98 2.63
CA PHE A 108 -19.62 20.28 3.37
C PHE A 108 -20.61 19.51 2.49
N GLY A 109 -20.63 19.73 1.17
CA GLY A 109 -21.31 18.86 0.20
C GLY A 109 -22.78 18.59 0.54
N ALA A 110 -23.12 17.36 0.95
CA ALA A 110 -24.50 16.96 1.26
C ALA A 110 -25.09 17.67 2.50
N ASP A 111 -24.26 18.20 3.39
CA ASP A 111 -24.65 18.98 4.56
C ASP A 111 -24.57 20.50 4.30
N SER A 112 -24.42 20.92 3.03
CA SER A 112 -24.34 22.34 2.65
C SER A 112 -25.59 23.15 3.01
N ALA A 113 -26.73 22.49 3.28
CA ALA A 113 -27.95 23.11 3.78
C ALA A 113 -27.73 23.87 5.11
N LEU A 114 -26.69 23.51 5.88
CA LEU A 114 -26.29 24.24 7.08
C LEU A 114 -25.75 25.65 6.79
N PHE A 115 -25.32 25.91 5.56
CA PHE A 115 -24.76 27.18 5.10
C PHE A 115 -25.73 27.98 4.20
N GLU A 116 -26.97 27.50 3.99
CA GLU A 116 -27.96 28.09 3.10
C GLU A 116 -28.38 29.53 3.52
N TYR A 117 -28.13 29.90 4.78
CA TYR A 117 -28.34 31.24 5.33
C TYR A 117 -27.04 31.93 5.78
N SER A 118 -25.88 31.35 5.47
CA SER A 118 -24.59 31.94 5.84
C SER A 118 -24.31 33.15 4.95
N ASN A 119 -23.92 34.26 5.59
CA ASN A 119 -23.53 35.49 4.91
C ASN A 119 -21.99 35.56 4.84
N ALA A 120 -21.47 35.99 3.69
CA ALA A 120 -20.04 36.24 3.46
C ALA A 120 -19.46 37.27 4.43
N ASP A 121 -20.29 38.14 5.02
CA ASP A 121 -19.88 39.12 6.03
C ASP A 121 -19.17 38.49 7.24
N TYR A 122 -19.51 37.24 7.59
CA TYR A 122 -18.89 36.49 8.69
C TYR A 122 -17.63 35.72 8.27
N MET A 123 -17.24 35.79 7.00
CA MET A 123 -16.01 35.19 6.49
C MET A 123 -14.86 36.19 6.51
N TYR A 124 -13.65 35.64 6.38
CA TYR A 124 -12.40 36.38 6.29
C TYR A 124 -11.87 36.40 4.85
N VAL A 125 -10.98 37.35 4.58
CA VAL A 125 -10.11 37.32 3.40
C VAL A 125 -8.92 36.43 3.73
N SER A 126 -8.54 35.56 2.80
CA SER A 126 -7.34 34.73 2.94
C SER A 126 -6.34 35.01 1.84
N PHE A 127 -5.06 34.78 2.12
CA PHE A 127 -4.01 34.72 1.11
C PHE A 127 -3.43 33.32 1.05
N ARG A 128 -3.50 32.69 -0.12
CA ARG A 128 -2.76 31.47 -0.41
C ARG A 128 -1.41 31.87 -1.01
N VAL A 129 -0.36 31.60 -0.25
CA VAL A 129 1.01 32.00 -0.58
C VAL A 129 1.82 30.75 -0.91
N LYS A 130 2.35 30.68 -2.13
CA LYS A 130 3.30 29.63 -2.51
C LYS A 130 4.71 30.15 -2.36
N LEU A 131 5.52 29.47 -1.56
CA LEU A 131 6.92 29.79 -1.34
C LEU A 131 7.83 29.06 -2.34
N ARG A 132 9.00 29.65 -2.59
CA ARG A 132 10.00 29.06 -3.50
C ARG A 132 10.60 27.77 -2.95
N SER A 133 10.79 27.70 -1.62
CA SER A 133 11.32 26.52 -0.91
C SER A 133 10.45 26.16 0.29
N ALA A 134 10.35 24.86 0.56
CA ALA A 134 9.69 24.33 1.76
C ALA A 134 10.45 24.71 3.04
N ASP A 135 11.77 24.87 2.97
CA ASP A 135 12.62 25.26 4.11
C ASP A 135 12.28 26.66 4.64
N ASN A 136 11.63 27.49 3.83
CA ASN A 136 11.25 28.84 4.19
C ASN A 136 9.87 28.92 4.87
N VAL A 137 9.10 27.83 4.87
CA VAL A 137 7.70 27.80 5.33
C VAL A 137 7.59 28.18 6.81
N GLU A 138 8.39 27.55 7.67
CA GLU A 138 8.36 27.80 9.10
C GLU A 138 8.72 29.26 9.44
N ALA A 139 9.85 29.74 8.91
CA ALA A 139 10.30 31.12 9.13
C ALA A 139 9.32 32.16 8.56
N PHE A 140 8.75 31.90 7.37
CA PHE A 140 7.75 32.79 6.76
C PHE A 140 6.46 32.81 7.59
N ALA A 141 5.98 31.65 8.05
CA ALA A 141 4.78 31.56 8.87
C ALA A 141 4.96 32.30 10.21
N GLU A 142 6.13 32.19 10.86
CA GLU A 142 6.44 32.94 12.08
C GLU A 142 6.51 34.46 11.87
N ASP A 143 7.01 34.91 10.72
CA ASP A 143 7.05 36.33 10.38
C ASP A 143 5.64 36.88 10.10
N MET A 144 4.82 36.12 9.36
CA MET A 144 3.45 36.52 9.04
C MET A 144 2.54 36.57 10.27
N LYS A 145 2.75 35.72 11.28
CA LYS A 145 2.03 35.81 12.57
C LYS A 145 2.22 37.15 13.29
N LYS A 146 3.26 37.93 12.94
CA LYS A 146 3.55 39.25 13.55
C LYS A 146 2.91 40.41 12.77
N VAL A 147 2.38 40.15 11.56
CA VAL A 147 1.76 41.17 10.72
C VAL A 147 0.37 41.51 11.26
N SER A 148 0.12 42.81 11.50
CA SER A 148 -1.18 43.26 11.97
C SER A 148 -2.28 43.00 10.94
N GLY A 149 -3.38 42.40 11.37
CA GLY A 149 -4.51 42.04 10.52
C GLY A 149 -4.53 40.58 10.07
N ILE A 150 -3.45 39.82 10.30
CA ILE A 150 -3.43 38.36 10.15
C ILE A 150 -3.85 37.74 11.49
N GLU A 151 -4.85 36.87 11.47
CA GLU A 151 -5.40 36.21 12.66
C GLU A 151 -4.91 34.77 12.77
N ASP A 152 -4.86 34.03 11.66
CA ASP A 152 -4.35 32.67 11.63
C ASP A 152 -3.38 32.44 10.45
N VAL A 153 -2.42 31.52 10.67
CA VAL A 153 -1.42 31.11 9.69
C VAL A 153 -1.39 29.59 9.65
N ILE A 154 -1.91 29.04 8.56
CA ILE A 154 -2.09 27.61 8.35
C ILE A 154 -1.04 27.14 7.36
N ASP A 155 -0.14 26.26 7.81
CA ASP A 155 0.85 25.59 6.96
C ASP A 155 0.56 24.09 6.83
N ASN A 156 1.07 23.50 5.75
CA ASN A 156 0.96 22.06 5.49
C ASN A 156 2.25 21.29 5.87
N LEU A 157 3.25 21.96 6.46
CA LEU A 157 4.58 21.37 6.69
C LEU A 157 4.49 20.27 7.75
N SER A 158 3.85 20.57 8.88
CA SER A 158 3.67 19.59 9.97
C SER A 158 2.94 18.32 9.47
N VAL A 159 1.83 18.49 8.74
CA VAL A 159 1.08 17.38 8.14
C VAL A 159 1.96 16.57 7.20
N TYR A 160 2.71 17.23 6.31
CA TYR A 160 3.65 16.56 5.41
C TYR A 160 4.70 15.75 6.17
N GLU A 161 5.33 16.31 7.21
CA GLU A 161 6.34 15.64 8.02
C GLU A 161 5.79 14.40 8.74
N TYR A 162 4.58 14.48 9.31
CA TYR A 162 3.91 13.35 9.93
C TYR A 162 3.67 12.21 8.94
N PHE A 163 3.09 12.52 7.77
CA PHE A 163 2.82 11.52 6.74
C PHE A 163 4.12 10.97 6.13
N SER A 164 5.17 11.80 6.00
CA SER A 164 6.46 11.42 5.43
C SER A 164 7.21 10.46 6.36
N SER A 165 7.20 10.77 7.65
CA SER A 165 7.70 9.89 8.70
C SER A 165 6.94 8.56 8.70
N LEU A 166 5.60 8.61 8.67
CA LEU A 166 4.76 7.42 8.61
C LEU A 166 5.07 6.57 7.38
N SER A 167 5.24 7.18 6.20
CA SER A 167 5.59 6.51 4.96
C SER A 167 6.93 5.79 5.05
N THR A 168 7.92 6.43 5.67
CA THR A 168 9.24 5.83 5.93
C THR A 168 9.10 4.59 6.81
N TRP A 169 8.37 4.68 7.93
CA TRP A 169 8.14 3.54 8.82
C TRP A 169 7.36 2.40 8.15
N VAL A 170 6.31 2.72 7.39
CA VAL A 170 5.54 1.73 6.63
C VAL A 170 6.40 1.04 5.58
N ARG A 171 7.29 1.77 4.90
CA ARG A 171 8.22 1.21 3.91
C ARG A 171 9.23 0.27 4.55
N ILE A 172 9.86 0.69 5.65
CA ILE A 172 10.80 -0.14 6.42
C ILE A 172 10.08 -1.40 6.93
N GLY A 173 8.88 -1.23 7.51
CA GLY A 173 8.03 -2.31 7.98
C GLY A 173 7.64 -3.29 6.87
N SER A 174 7.33 -2.80 5.67
CA SER A 174 7.00 -3.62 4.50
C SER A 174 8.19 -4.49 4.07
N VAL A 175 9.39 -3.91 4.00
CA VAL A 175 10.62 -4.65 3.65
C VAL A 175 10.96 -5.69 4.73
N ALA A 176 10.88 -5.31 6.01
CA ALA A 176 11.12 -6.21 7.12
C ALA A 176 10.11 -7.37 7.12
N ALA A 177 8.82 -7.08 6.92
CA ALA A 177 7.77 -8.09 6.84
C ALA A 177 7.99 -9.04 5.66
N LEU A 178 8.39 -8.53 4.48
CA LEU A 178 8.71 -9.37 3.32
C LEU A 178 9.81 -10.39 3.65
N ILE A 179 10.89 -9.96 4.30
CA ILE A 179 12.00 -10.82 4.68
C ILE A 179 11.55 -11.86 5.72
N VAL A 180 10.92 -11.41 6.81
CA VAL A 180 10.54 -12.27 7.94
C VAL A 180 9.43 -13.24 7.54
N LEU A 181 8.32 -12.75 6.98
CA LEU A 181 7.19 -13.58 6.59
C LEU A 181 7.54 -14.50 5.42
N GLY A 182 8.35 -14.04 4.47
CA GLY A 182 8.88 -14.87 3.39
C GLY A 182 9.74 -16.01 3.92
N PHE A 183 10.68 -15.71 4.82
CA PHE A 183 11.51 -16.73 5.47
C PHE A 183 10.67 -17.73 6.28
N LEU A 184 9.73 -17.24 7.10
CA LEU A 184 8.84 -18.09 7.88
C LEU A 184 8.01 -19.01 6.99
N SER A 185 7.44 -18.46 5.90
CA SER A 185 6.66 -19.24 4.94
C SER A 185 7.49 -20.37 4.34
N ILE A 186 8.71 -20.07 3.91
CA ILE A 186 9.62 -21.08 3.37
C ILE A 186 9.96 -22.15 4.40
N MET A 187 10.27 -21.76 5.65
CA MET A 187 10.61 -22.69 6.74
C MET A 187 9.43 -23.60 7.11
N LEU A 188 8.24 -23.04 7.30
CA LEU A 188 7.02 -23.77 7.65
C LEU A 188 6.62 -24.73 6.53
N SER A 189 6.57 -24.26 5.29
CA SER A 189 6.25 -25.12 4.14
C SER A 189 7.32 -26.19 3.91
N ALA A 190 8.60 -25.87 4.09
CA ALA A 190 9.67 -26.87 3.99
C ALA A 190 9.52 -27.98 5.05
N ASN A 191 9.08 -27.63 6.26
CA ASN A 191 8.81 -28.60 7.32
C ASN A 191 7.61 -29.50 6.98
N THR A 192 6.53 -28.96 6.41
CA THR A 192 5.41 -29.79 5.96
C THR A 192 5.86 -30.75 4.85
N ILE A 193 6.60 -30.27 3.84
CA ILE A 193 7.10 -31.13 2.77
C ILE A 193 8.03 -32.22 3.32
N ARG A 194 8.85 -31.92 4.34
CA ARG A 194 9.66 -32.95 5.04
C ARG A 194 8.80 -34.02 5.67
N LEU A 195 7.69 -33.66 6.33
CA LEU A 195 6.76 -34.63 6.90
C LEU A 195 6.13 -35.50 5.81
N THR A 196 5.73 -34.91 4.68
CA THR A 196 5.21 -35.65 3.52
C THR A 196 6.25 -36.61 2.93
N VAL A 197 7.51 -36.18 2.81
CA VAL A 197 8.63 -37.02 2.36
C VAL A 197 8.88 -38.16 3.34
N PHE A 198 8.86 -37.89 4.65
CA PHE A 198 9.07 -38.88 5.70
C PHE A 198 7.97 -39.96 5.66
N ALA A 199 6.70 -39.55 5.53
CA ALA A 199 5.57 -40.47 5.40
C ALA A 199 5.71 -41.41 4.18
N ARG A 200 6.44 -40.99 3.14
CA ARG A 200 6.65 -41.76 1.90
C ARG A 200 8.06 -42.34 1.76
N LYS A 201 8.83 -42.39 2.85
CA LYS A 201 10.22 -42.85 2.84
C LYS A 201 10.39 -44.25 2.23
N LYS A 202 9.50 -45.20 2.54
CA LYS A 202 9.55 -46.58 2.01
C LYS A 202 9.41 -46.62 0.49
N GLU A 203 8.46 -45.87 -0.07
CA GLU A 203 8.27 -45.78 -1.53
C GLU A 203 9.50 -45.20 -2.22
N LEU A 204 10.05 -44.11 -1.65
CA LEU A 204 11.25 -43.46 -2.19
C LEU A 204 12.49 -44.38 -2.14
N GLN A 205 12.63 -45.20 -1.10
CA GLN A 205 13.72 -46.18 -1.00
C GLN A 205 13.59 -47.28 -2.06
N ILE A 206 12.39 -47.80 -2.31
CA ILE A 206 12.17 -48.79 -3.38
C ILE A 206 12.53 -48.18 -4.73
N MET A 207 12.08 -46.96 -5.01
CA MET A 207 12.40 -46.24 -6.26
C MET A 207 13.91 -46.01 -6.43
N LYS A 208 14.62 -45.71 -5.34
CA LYS A 208 16.08 -45.55 -5.35
C LYS A 208 16.78 -46.88 -5.69
N ASN A 209 16.35 -47.99 -5.10
CA ASN A 209 16.97 -49.31 -5.29
C ASN A 209 16.82 -49.85 -6.72
N ILE A 210 15.77 -49.46 -7.44
CA ILE A 210 15.57 -49.80 -8.85
C ILE A 210 16.23 -48.79 -9.83
N GLY A 211 17.05 -47.87 -9.32
CA GLY A 211 17.83 -46.92 -10.14
C GLY A 211 17.05 -45.71 -10.66
N ALA A 212 15.95 -45.29 -10.00
CA ALA A 212 15.20 -44.12 -10.44
C ALA A 212 16.05 -42.84 -10.39
N SER A 213 15.92 -41.98 -11.41
CA SER A 213 16.64 -40.71 -11.46
C SER A 213 16.20 -39.74 -10.35
N ARG A 214 17.10 -38.86 -9.91
CA ARG A 214 16.81 -37.81 -8.90
C ARG A 214 15.62 -36.93 -9.29
N VAL A 215 15.48 -36.58 -10.56
CA VAL A 215 14.35 -35.77 -11.05
C VAL A 215 13.03 -36.52 -10.91
N TYR A 216 13.03 -37.84 -11.14
CA TYR A 216 11.83 -38.67 -10.98
C TYR A 216 11.38 -38.80 -9.52
N MET A 217 12.34 -38.87 -8.59
CA MET A 217 12.05 -38.93 -7.15
C MET A 217 11.64 -37.58 -6.57
N ARG A 218 12.26 -36.47 -7.01
CA ARG A 218 12.03 -35.12 -6.47
C ARG A 218 10.90 -34.36 -7.15
N GLY A 219 10.65 -34.65 -8.43
CA GLY A 219 9.68 -33.95 -9.28
C GLY A 219 8.30 -33.80 -8.64
N PRO A 220 7.67 -34.89 -8.12
CA PRO A 220 6.34 -34.80 -7.54
C PRO A 220 6.23 -33.81 -6.37
N PHE A 221 7.27 -33.69 -5.55
CA PHE A 221 7.31 -32.74 -4.42
C PHE A 221 7.54 -31.29 -4.86
N VAL A 222 8.24 -31.07 -5.98
CA VAL A 222 8.35 -29.73 -6.57
C VAL A 222 7.01 -29.29 -7.13
N VAL A 223 6.29 -30.20 -7.79
CA VAL A 223 4.93 -29.95 -8.27
C VAL A 223 3.98 -29.64 -7.10
N GLU A 224 4.05 -30.40 -6.01
CA GLU A 224 3.28 -30.11 -4.79
C GLU A 224 3.57 -28.71 -4.24
N GLY A 225 4.85 -28.32 -4.15
CA GLY A 225 5.25 -26.97 -3.75
C GLY A 225 4.70 -25.88 -4.69
N VAL A 226 4.74 -26.09 -6.01
CA VAL A 226 4.17 -25.16 -7.00
C VAL A 226 2.65 -25.04 -6.85
N ILE A 227 1.94 -26.16 -6.63
CA ILE A 227 0.48 -26.17 -6.42
C ILE A 227 0.13 -25.38 -5.16
N ILE A 228 0.83 -25.63 -4.05
CA ILE A 228 0.62 -24.89 -2.80
C ILE A 228 0.86 -23.39 -3.05
N GLY A 229 1.96 -23.02 -3.69
CA GLY A 229 2.29 -21.63 -4.02
C GLY A 229 1.25 -20.95 -4.91
N LEU A 230 0.74 -21.64 -5.93
CA LEU A 230 -0.31 -21.14 -6.83
C LEU A 230 -1.65 -20.96 -6.12
N LEU A 231 -2.08 -21.92 -5.31
CA LEU A 231 -3.32 -21.83 -4.56
C LEU A 231 -3.27 -20.69 -3.53
N SER A 232 -2.16 -20.58 -2.80
CA SER A 232 -1.96 -19.49 -1.83
C SER A 232 -1.94 -18.13 -2.50
N SER A 233 -1.19 -17.98 -3.60
CA SER A 233 -1.10 -16.69 -4.30
C SER A 233 -2.42 -16.23 -4.88
N LEU A 234 -3.20 -17.13 -5.48
CA LEU A 234 -4.56 -16.83 -5.95
C LEU A 234 -5.46 -16.41 -4.79
N LEU A 235 -5.46 -17.20 -3.70
CA LEU A 235 -6.30 -16.93 -2.54
C LEU A 235 -5.94 -15.57 -1.91
N SER A 236 -4.65 -15.27 -1.73
CA SER A 236 -4.17 -14.00 -1.18
C SER A 236 -4.51 -12.84 -2.11
N TYR A 237 -4.35 -13.00 -3.42
CA TYR A 237 -4.69 -11.98 -4.38
C TYR A 237 -6.17 -11.59 -4.31
N PHE A 238 -7.07 -12.59 -4.30
CA PHE A 238 -8.51 -12.32 -4.20
C PHE A 238 -8.90 -11.73 -2.84
N ALA A 239 -8.28 -12.18 -1.75
CA ALA A 239 -8.49 -11.60 -0.43
C ALA A 239 -8.04 -10.13 -0.38
N VAL A 240 -6.84 -9.82 -0.88
CA VAL A 240 -6.32 -8.45 -0.94
C VAL A 240 -7.19 -7.57 -1.83
N LYS A 241 -7.58 -8.07 -3.01
CA LYS A 241 -8.53 -7.37 -3.91
C LYS A 241 -9.86 -7.10 -3.21
N GLY A 242 -10.41 -8.10 -2.52
CA GLY A 242 -11.67 -7.97 -1.79
C GLY A 242 -11.59 -6.91 -0.69
N THR A 243 -10.54 -6.97 0.14
CA THR A 243 -10.28 -5.98 1.19
C THR A 243 -10.11 -4.57 0.61
N TYR A 244 -9.36 -4.44 -0.49
CA TYR A 244 -9.14 -3.13 -1.11
C TYR A 244 -10.41 -2.55 -1.73
N VAL A 245 -11.19 -3.34 -2.46
CA VAL A 245 -12.46 -2.89 -3.06
C VAL A 245 -13.47 -2.53 -1.97
N TYR A 246 -13.51 -3.30 -0.89
CA TYR A 246 -14.35 -2.98 0.28
C TYR A 246 -13.96 -1.63 0.88
N LEU A 247 -12.65 -1.39 1.12
CA LEU A 247 -12.14 -0.14 1.66
C LEU A 247 -12.38 1.03 0.71
N TYR A 248 -12.16 0.84 -0.60
CA TYR A 248 -12.42 1.83 -1.63
C TYR A 248 -13.89 2.27 -1.64
N ASN A 249 -14.82 1.33 -1.60
CA ASN A 249 -16.25 1.63 -1.57
C ASN A 249 -16.67 2.32 -0.25
N TYR A 250 -16.05 1.94 0.87
CA TYR A 250 -16.29 2.59 2.15
C TYR A 250 -15.84 4.06 2.14
N VAL A 251 -14.64 4.33 1.63
CA VAL A 251 -14.11 5.70 1.47
C VAL A 251 -14.93 6.50 0.46
N SER A 252 -15.34 5.89 -0.65
CA SER A 252 -16.13 6.56 -1.69
C SER A 252 -17.54 6.96 -1.25
N ARG A 253 -18.09 6.29 -0.23
CA ARG A 253 -19.37 6.63 0.41
C ARG A 253 -19.23 7.59 1.59
N SER A 254 -17.99 7.93 1.97
CA SER A 254 -17.69 8.89 3.03
C SER A 254 -17.78 10.33 2.51
N SER A 255 -17.52 11.30 3.39
CA SER A 255 -17.56 12.73 3.03
C SER A 255 -16.61 13.07 1.88
N SER A 256 -16.95 14.12 1.12
CA SER A 256 -16.15 14.66 0.01
C SER A 256 -14.70 14.92 0.41
N SER A 257 -14.46 15.42 1.62
CA SER A 257 -13.12 15.68 2.16
C SER A 257 -12.29 14.39 2.33
N LEU A 258 -12.87 13.33 2.88
CA LEU A 258 -12.17 12.05 3.05
C LEU A 258 -11.83 11.39 1.70
N ARG A 259 -12.72 11.55 0.72
CA ARG A 259 -12.51 11.05 -0.64
C ARG A 259 -11.39 11.79 -1.36
N ASN A 260 -11.33 13.11 -1.24
CA ASN A 260 -10.31 13.95 -1.86
C ASN A 260 -8.92 13.77 -1.20
N ILE A 261 -8.86 13.55 0.11
CA ILE A 261 -7.59 13.33 0.82
C ILE A 261 -6.99 11.96 0.52
N LEU A 262 -7.82 10.90 0.45
CA LEU A 262 -7.32 9.54 0.27
C LEU A 262 -7.06 9.15 -1.18
N ASN A 263 -7.72 9.84 -2.14
CA ASN A 263 -7.64 9.67 -3.60
C ASN A 263 -7.18 8.26 -4.04
N LEU A 264 -7.92 7.24 -3.61
CA LEU A 264 -7.52 5.85 -3.79
C LEU A 264 -7.57 5.48 -5.28
N SER A 265 -6.50 4.89 -5.79
CA SER A 265 -6.47 4.44 -7.19
C SER A 265 -7.44 3.30 -7.45
N GLU A 266 -8.10 3.32 -8.59
CA GLU A 266 -8.92 2.18 -9.00
C GLU A 266 -8.06 0.92 -9.16
N PHE A 267 -8.39 -0.14 -8.43
CA PHE A 267 -7.61 -1.39 -8.40
C PHE A 267 -7.46 -2.02 -9.80
N GLY A 268 -8.42 -1.78 -10.69
CA GLY A 268 -8.46 -2.31 -12.05
C GLY A 268 -7.19 -2.02 -12.87
N GLN A 269 -6.60 -0.83 -12.71
CA GLN A 269 -5.44 -0.41 -13.51
C GLN A 269 -4.17 -1.22 -13.21
N PHE A 270 -4.00 -1.69 -11.97
CA PHE A 270 -2.80 -2.42 -11.53
C PHE A 270 -3.06 -3.92 -11.25
N SER A 271 -4.32 -4.35 -11.38
CA SER A 271 -4.79 -5.70 -11.05
C SER A 271 -3.98 -6.82 -11.71
N GLY A 272 -3.61 -6.66 -12.99
CA GLY A 272 -2.85 -7.66 -13.76
C GLY A 272 -1.41 -7.82 -13.26
N THR A 273 -0.70 -6.71 -13.07
CA THR A 273 0.69 -6.72 -12.56
C THR A 273 0.74 -7.28 -11.14
N VAL A 274 -0.21 -6.90 -10.28
CA VAL A 274 -0.30 -7.42 -8.91
C VAL A 274 -0.53 -8.94 -8.92
N LEU A 275 -1.44 -9.45 -9.76
CA LEU A 275 -1.66 -10.89 -9.89
C LEU A 275 -0.37 -11.62 -10.29
N LEU A 276 0.36 -11.11 -11.28
CA LEU A 276 1.63 -11.71 -11.73
C LEU A 276 2.67 -11.72 -10.61
N CYS A 277 2.80 -10.65 -9.84
CA CYS A 277 3.71 -10.58 -8.69
C CYS A 277 3.34 -11.61 -7.61
N PHE A 278 2.05 -11.76 -7.30
CA PHE A 278 1.58 -12.76 -6.33
C PHE A 278 1.87 -14.18 -6.80
N LEU A 279 1.56 -14.50 -8.07
CA LEU A 279 1.84 -15.81 -8.65
C LEU A 279 3.35 -16.10 -8.64
N ALA A 280 4.17 -15.14 -9.06
CA ALA A 280 5.63 -15.28 -9.06
C ALA A 280 6.18 -15.51 -7.64
N ALA A 281 5.73 -14.72 -6.65
CA ALA A 281 6.15 -14.86 -5.26
C ALA A 281 5.70 -16.21 -4.67
N GLY A 282 4.44 -16.61 -4.90
CA GLY A 282 3.90 -17.89 -4.43
C GLY A 282 4.65 -19.08 -5.02
N ILE A 283 4.90 -19.08 -6.33
CA ILE A 283 5.68 -20.13 -7.00
C ILE A 283 7.11 -20.17 -6.46
N LEU A 284 7.76 -19.01 -6.29
CA LEU A 284 9.12 -18.93 -5.74
C LEU A 284 9.18 -19.55 -4.33
N VAL A 285 8.28 -19.16 -3.44
CA VAL A 285 8.21 -19.73 -2.07
C VAL A 285 7.94 -21.23 -2.12
N GLY A 286 7.03 -21.69 -2.99
CA GLY A 286 6.71 -23.10 -3.18
C GLY A 286 7.88 -23.94 -3.69
N VAL A 287 8.64 -23.42 -4.64
CA VAL A 287 9.84 -24.09 -5.19
C VAL A 287 10.98 -24.10 -4.19
N LEU A 288 11.25 -22.98 -3.51
CA LEU A 288 12.31 -22.86 -2.51
C LEU A 288 12.07 -23.78 -1.31
N SER A 289 10.83 -23.81 -0.81
CA SER A 289 10.45 -24.70 0.30
C SER A 289 10.64 -26.18 -0.06
N SER A 290 10.22 -26.59 -1.27
CA SER A 290 10.43 -27.96 -1.77
C SER A 290 11.92 -28.31 -1.90
N GLY A 291 12.73 -27.39 -2.44
CA GLY A 291 14.17 -27.57 -2.55
C GLY A 291 14.87 -27.79 -1.19
N LEU A 292 14.53 -26.96 -0.20
CA LEU A 292 15.09 -27.04 1.16
C LEU A 292 14.62 -28.27 1.94
N ALA A 293 13.43 -28.80 1.64
CA ALA A 293 12.90 -30.00 2.27
C ALA A 293 13.67 -31.27 1.83
N ILE A 294 13.98 -31.36 0.54
CA ILE A 294 14.48 -32.58 -0.10
C ILE A 294 16.02 -32.71 -0.01
N GLY A 295 16.74 -31.59 0.05
CA GLY A 295 18.20 -31.54 -0.03
C GLY A 295 18.96 -32.40 0.99
N LYS A 296 18.40 -32.59 2.20
CA LYS A 296 19.02 -33.39 3.28
C LYS A 296 18.71 -34.89 3.21
N TYR A 297 17.52 -35.31 2.74
CA TYR A 297 17.07 -36.70 2.81
C TYR A 297 17.43 -37.57 1.61
N VAL A 298 17.78 -36.97 0.47
CA VAL A 298 18.21 -37.70 -0.74
C VAL A 298 19.72 -37.97 -0.75
N LYS A 299 20.46 -37.50 0.26
CA LYS A 299 21.90 -37.77 0.43
C LYS A 299 22.21 -39.05 1.22
N VAL A 300 21.20 -39.80 1.68
CA VAL A 300 21.36 -41.11 2.34
C VAL A 300 20.89 -42.21 1.42
#